data_AF-A0A3L6TQ89-F1
#
_entry.id   AF-A0A3L6TQ89-F1
#
_cell.length_a   1.000
_cell.length_b   1.000
_cell.length_c   1.000
_cell.angle_alpha   90.00
_cell.angle_beta   90.00
_cell.angle_gamma   90.00
#
_symmetry.space_group_name_H-M   'P 1'
#
loop_
_entity.id
_entity.type
_entity.pdbx_description
1 polymer ?
#
loop_
_entity_poly.entity_id
_entity_poly.type
_entity_poly.pdbx_seq_one_letter_code
_entity_poly.pdbx_strand_id
1 'polypeptide(L)'
;MEEDEEGTKTMPPTRIVKYYDLLGKAWGWDRLLPLTGVSRSDYSKYIEEYFRRNARELVPGAAAALAETCLKKEEQLASQWKIRIESKMETILPSRSIILSCLIHERAHSVIRSAGCNFSNVTSAALLCIAKEADLMCELLRRGASYDYDYLLDQSSEIRMCALSLMNCTSCHSVAASAAMLAVSKEAEMMCKWMNENNMLLDFFDDDLPNELETSRIIRFRTLYLMIDILRKSSAPAGNKIEEEEFERGNDPSGDGNGIAADEAAKITWGNISDVLDHQDQKKIKDAKKISGDFLEKAWGWESRYLEEYYNRNASKFVAEVAANLNPDWLLDSADPAVAKSCIDMEEELVSEWEKHVVNCPDEILPVNTFIRSSLIKEPALSISGDKFSVPSGIAFVCITKEADLMLELLKHGAKPTDDMIHQSSVVRMCALGLVNLKGCQSVAATAAMMGMAKEAKMMCDWMKRENKLLTFNMSEPPELEVARFIRNRTLDVMISILQESSFPSSKMIDDAMAHD
;
A
#
# COMPACT_ATOMS: atom_id res chain seq x y z
N MET A 1 48.93 16.84 -7.96
CA MET A 1 47.92 16.34 -8.90
C MET A 1 47.92 14.84 -8.71
N GLU A 2 47.14 14.39 -7.73
CA GLU A 2 46.69 13.01 -7.65
C GLU A 2 45.23 13.11 -8.12
N GLU A 3 45.00 12.74 -9.37
CA GLU A 3 43.67 12.44 -9.88
C GLU A 3 43.37 11.03 -9.37
N ASP A 4 42.65 10.95 -8.25
CA ASP A 4 41.94 9.72 -7.91
C ASP A 4 40.85 9.53 -8.97
N GLU A 5 41.14 8.70 -9.98
CA GLU A 5 40.11 8.08 -10.81
C GLU A 5 39.23 7.24 -9.87
N GLU A 6 38.17 7.84 -9.36
CA GLU A 6 37.07 7.15 -8.70
C GLU A 6 36.31 6.37 -9.77
N GLY A 7 36.92 5.27 -10.24
CA GLY A 7 36.34 4.37 -11.21
C GLY A 7 35.03 3.84 -10.65
N THR A 8 33.94 4.12 -11.35
CA THR A 8 32.60 3.61 -11.05
C THR A 8 32.69 2.10 -10.85
N LYS A 9 32.61 1.65 -9.60
CA LYS A 9 32.74 0.23 -9.27
C LYS A 9 31.53 -0.50 -9.85
N THR A 10 31.75 -1.19 -10.96
CA THR A 10 30.79 -2.11 -11.55
C THR A 10 30.24 -3.07 -10.49
N MET A 11 28.93 -3.35 -10.55
CA MET A 11 28.27 -4.24 -9.59
C MET A 11 28.98 -5.60 -9.56
N PRO A 12 29.34 -6.12 -8.37
CA PRO A 12 30.06 -7.39 -8.32
C PRO A 12 29.19 -8.55 -8.83
N PRO A 13 29.83 -9.62 -9.35
CA PRO A 13 29.13 -10.86 -9.67
C PRO A 13 28.41 -11.38 -8.43
N THR A 14 27.10 -11.66 -8.51
CA THR A 14 26.27 -12.02 -7.35
C THR A 14 26.73 -13.29 -6.62
N ARG A 15 27.45 -14.19 -7.30
CA ARG A 15 28.09 -15.36 -6.67
C ARG A 15 29.20 -15.02 -5.67
N ILE A 16 29.71 -13.78 -5.67
CA ILE A 16 30.74 -13.33 -4.73
C ILE A 16 30.25 -13.35 -3.29
N VAL A 17 28.93 -13.37 -3.04
CA VAL A 17 28.35 -13.44 -1.70
C VAL A 17 28.78 -14.70 -0.93
N LYS A 18 29.31 -15.72 -1.60
CA LYS A 18 29.91 -16.90 -0.95
C LYS A 18 31.29 -16.61 -0.34
N TYR A 19 31.92 -15.49 -0.69
CA TYR A 19 33.27 -15.12 -0.32
C TYR A 19 33.30 -13.73 0.35
N TYR A 20 32.80 -13.65 1.59
CA TYR A 20 32.64 -12.39 2.34
C TYR A 20 33.89 -11.52 2.42
N ASP A 21 35.06 -12.14 2.59
CA ASP A 21 36.33 -11.42 2.69
C ASP A 21 36.71 -10.75 1.36
N LEU A 22 36.42 -11.40 0.23
CA LEU A 22 36.68 -10.84 -1.09
C LEU A 22 35.69 -9.72 -1.41
N LEU A 23 34.39 -9.95 -1.13
CA LEU A 23 33.36 -8.93 -1.29
C LEU A 23 33.70 -7.67 -0.49
N GLY A 24 34.02 -7.85 0.80
CA GLY A 24 34.33 -6.74 1.70
C GLY A 24 35.61 -5.98 1.32
N LYS A 25 36.62 -6.63 0.75
CA LYS A 25 37.87 -5.99 0.34
C LYS A 25 37.75 -5.21 -0.97
N ALA A 26 37.00 -5.75 -1.95
CA ALA A 26 36.96 -5.18 -3.30
C ALA A 26 35.78 -4.21 -3.49
N TRP A 27 34.59 -4.54 -2.99
CA TRP A 27 33.37 -3.75 -3.20
C TRP A 27 32.80 -3.13 -1.94
N GLY A 28 33.12 -3.67 -0.77
CA GLY A 28 32.58 -3.17 0.50
C GLY A 28 31.20 -3.75 0.82
N TRP A 29 30.48 -3.09 1.73
CA TRP A 29 29.21 -3.55 2.28
C TRP A 29 28.09 -2.50 2.21
N ASP A 30 28.30 -1.46 1.40
CA ASP A 30 27.42 -0.30 1.36
C ASP A 30 26.11 -0.60 0.59
N ARG A 31 26.16 -1.56 -0.35
CA ARG A 31 25.01 -1.96 -1.18
C ARG A 31 24.71 -3.44 -1.04
N LEU A 32 23.42 -3.78 -1.00
CA LEU A 32 22.96 -5.16 -0.97
C LEU A 32 22.98 -5.76 -2.37
N LEU A 33 23.59 -6.93 -2.54
CA LEU A 33 23.58 -7.64 -3.82
C LEU A 33 22.27 -8.40 -4.00
N PRO A 34 21.62 -8.33 -5.18
CA PRO A 34 20.39 -9.06 -5.45
C PRO A 34 20.56 -10.58 -5.32
N LEU A 35 19.53 -11.25 -4.79
CA LEU A 35 19.44 -12.71 -4.79
C LEU A 35 19.36 -13.23 -6.23
N THR A 36 20.49 -13.65 -6.79
CA THR A 36 20.55 -14.29 -8.11
C THR A 36 21.66 -15.35 -8.15
N GLY A 37 21.35 -16.55 -8.66
CA GLY A 37 22.36 -17.57 -8.98
C GLY A 37 23.16 -18.12 -7.79
N VAL A 38 22.61 -18.05 -6.56
CA VAL A 38 23.19 -18.56 -5.32
C VAL A 38 22.15 -19.27 -4.47
N SER A 39 22.58 -20.22 -3.62
CA SER A 39 21.67 -20.93 -2.72
C SER A 39 21.06 -19.98 -1.70
N ARG A 40 19.83 -20.25 -1.28
CA ARG A 40 19.15 -19.48 -0.23
C ARG A 40 19.96 -19.48 1.07
N SER A 41 20.56 -20.60 1.45
CA SER A 41 21.41 -20.71 2.65
C SER A 41 22.64 -19.78 2.58
N ASP A 42 23.35 -19.75 1.45
CA ASP A 42 24.50 -18.85 1.26
C ASP A 42 24.07 -17.38 1.31
N TYR A 43 22.92 -17.07 0.70
CA TYR A 43 22.37 -15.72 0.69
C TYR A 43 21.86 -15.29 2.07
N SER A 44 21.26 -16.19 2.85
CA SER A 44 20.84 -15.93 4.23
C SER A 44 22.02 -15.51 5.12
N LYS A 45 23.16 -16.22 5.02
CA LYS A 45 24.37 -15.83 5.74
C LYS A 45 24.92 -14.49 5.27
N TYR A 46 24.82 -14.20 3.97
CA TYR A 46 25.26 -12.93 3.38
C TYR A 46 24.43 -11.76 3.90
N ILE A 47 23.10 -11.89 3.90
CA ILE A 47 22.20 -10.82 4.33
C ILE A 47 22.32 -10.55 5.84
N GLU A 48 22.60 -11.58 6.65
CA GLU A 48 22.92 -11.41 8.07
C GLU A 48 24.23 -10.65 8.30
N GLU A 49 25.28 -10.94 7.52
CA GLU A 49 26.54 -10.20 7.57
C GLU A 49 26.35 -8.75 7.14
N TYR A 50 25.62 -8.53 6.05
CA TYR A 50 25.25 -7.20 5.56
C TYR A 50 24.51 -6.41 6.64
N PHE A 51 23.53 -7.04 7.30
CA PHE A 51 22.81 -6.43 8.41
C PHE A 51 23.77 -6.02 9.52
N ARG A 52 24.63 -6.93 9.98
CA ARG A 52 25.55 -6.67 11.10
C ARG A 52 26.47 -5.48 10.86
N ARG A 53 26.89 -5.28 9.61
CA ARG A 53 27.78 -4.17 9.23
C ARG A 53 27.05 -2.83 9.09
N ASN A 54 25.78 -2.87 8.69
CA ASN A 54 24.99 -1.67 8.38
C ASN A 54 24.00 -1.26 9.48
N ALA A 55 23.69 -2.12 10.44
CA ALA A 55 22.70 -1.88 11.50
C ALA A 55 23.08 -0.76 12.49
N ARG A 56 24.23 -0.10 12.33
CA ARG A 56 24.62 1.05 13.16
C ARG A 56 23.63 2.21 13.06
N GLU A 57 22.92 2.32 11.94
CA GLU A 57 21.85 3.29 11.71
C GLU A 57 20.59 2.98 12.53
N LEU A 58 20.44 1.74 12.99
CA LEU A 58 19.34 1.25 13.83
C LEU A 58 19.79 1.21 15.29
N VAL A 59 19.90 2.38 15.92
CA VAL A 59 20.32 2.46 17.33
C VAL A 59 19.27 1.76 18.22
N PRO A 60 19.65 0.84 19.12
CA PRO A 60 18.72 0.21 20.06
C PRO A 60 17.96 1.26 20.87
N GLY A 61 16.62 1.18 20.88
CA GLY A 61 15.75 2.14 21.55
C GLY A 61 15.35 3.36 20.71
N ALA A 62 15.83 3.50 19.48
CA ALA A 62 15.45 4.61 18.59
C ALA A 62 14.10 4.43 17.87
N ALA A 63 13.36 3.35 18.14
CA ALA A 63 12.09 3.07 17.46
C ALA A 63 11.07 4.22 17.61
N ALA A 64 10.99 4.87 18.78
CA ALA A 64 10.11 6.02 18.97
C ALA A 64 10.54 7.24 18.13
N ALA A 65 11.85 7.55 18.09
CA ALA A 65 12.38 8.64 17.27
C ALA A 65 12.23 8.38 15.76
N LEU A 66 12.40 7.12 15.34
CA LEU A 66 12.13 6.70 13.96
C LEU A 66 10.63 6.76 13.65
N ALA A 67 9.76 6.42 14.59
CA ALA A 67 8.31 6.57 14.43
C ALA A 67 7.91 8.05 14.29
N GLU A 68 8.47 8.96 15.10
CA GLU A 68 8.25 10.40 14.94
C GLU A 68 8.76 10.92 13.59
N THR A 69 9.91 10.43 13.13
CA THR A 69 10.45 10.78 11.81
C THR A 69 9.53 10.26 10.71
N CYS A 70 9.11 9.00 10.80
CA CYS A 70 8.17 8.37 9.88
C CYS A 70 6.87 9.18 9.78
N LEU A 71 6.27 9.57 10.92
CA LEU A 71 5.06 10.40 10.95
C LEU A 71 5.24 11.71 10.18
N LYS A 72 6.31 12.45 10.46
CA LYS A 72 6.59 13.72 9.77
C LYS A 72 6.72 13.54 8.25
N LYS A 73 7.33 12.44 7.81
CA LYS A 73 7.48 12.13 6.37
C LYS A 73 6.15 11.71 5.73
N GLU A 74 5.34 10.95 6.44
CA GLU A 74 3.99 10.60 5.98
C GLU A 74 3.07 11.81 5.88
N GLU A 75 3.10 12.72 6.86
CA GLU A 75 2.34 13.97 6.83
C GLU A 75 2.73 14.84 5.63
N GLN A 76 4.03 14.93 5.33
CA GLN A 76 4.54 15.63 4.15
C GLN A 76 4.03 14.98 2.86
N LEU A 77 4.09 13.65 2.76
CA LEU A 77 3.61 12.93 1.59
C LEU A 77 2.10 13.08 1.39
N ALA A 78 1.32 12.92 2.46
CA ALA A 78 -0.13 13.11 2.45
C ALA A 78 -0.52 14.53 1.99
N SER A 79 0.23 15.54 2.46
CA SER A 79 0.04 16.93 2.05
C SER A 79 0.33 17.14 0.56
N GLN A 80 1.40 16.54 0.03
CA GLN A 80 1.73 16.60 -1.40
C GLN A 80 0.64 15.97 -2.26
N TRP A 81 0.12 14.81 -1.84
CA TRP A 81 -1.00 14.16 -2.51
C TRP A 81 -2.27 15.01 -2.51
N LYS A 82 -2.59 15.64 -1.38
CA LYS A 82 -3.75 16.52 -1.27
C LYS A 82 -3.70 17.68 -2.27
N ILE A 83 -2.55 18.36 -2.37
CA ILE A 83 -2.34 19.45 -3.34
C ILE A 83 -2.58 18.97 -4.78
N ARG A 84 -2.14 17.75 -5.08
CA ARG A 84 -2.29 17.17 -6.42
C ARG A 84 -3.71 16.72 -6.75
N ILE A 85 -4.42 16.14 -5.79
CA ILE A 85 -5.83 15.74 -5.96
C ILE A 85 -6.70 16.99 -6.18
N GLU A 86 -6.47 18.06 -5.43
CA GLU A 86 -7.15 19.35 -5.64
C GLU A 86 -6.87 19.95 -7.04
N SER A 87 -5.77 19.55 -7.69
CA SER A 87 -5.37 20.02 -9.02
C SER A 87 -5.88 19.16 -10.19
N LYS A 88 -6.21 17.88 -9.94
CA LYS A 88 -6.63 16.90 -10.95
C LYS A 88 -7.89 16.18 -10.44
N MET A 89 -9.06 16.61 -10.92
CA MET A 89 -10.32 15.91 -10.68
C MET A 89 -10.22 14.46 -11.21
N GLU A 90 -10.57 13.48 -10.36
CA GLU A 90 -10.90 12.08 -10.74
C GLU A 90 -9.74 11.09 -10.98
N THR A 91 -8.99 10.69 -9.94
CA THR A 91 -8.28 9.39 -10.00
C THR A 91 -8.43 8.60 -8.69
N ILE A 92 -8.67 7.27 -8.82
CA ILE A 92 -8.75 6.27 -7.72
C ILE A 92 -7.36 5.96 -7.14
N LEU A 93 -6.30 6.25 -7.90
CA LEU A 93 -4.91 5.87 -7.62
C LEU A 93 -4.29 6.57 -6.38
N PRO A 94 -4.48 7.89 -6.15
CA PRO A 94 -4.02 8.56 -4.92
C PRO A 94 -4.59 7.94 -3.63
N SER A 95 -5.77 7.34 -3.71
CA SER A 95 -6.46 6.74 -2.56
C SER A 95 -5.65 5.61 -1.91
N ARG A 96 -4.89 4.84 -2.69
CA ARG A 96 -4.03 3.76 -2.15
C ARG A 96 -2.92 4.32 -1.27
N SER A 97 -2.20 5.33 -1.76
CA SER A 97 -1.12 5.96 -1.01
C SER A 97 -1.67 6.65 0.24
N ILE A 98 -2.83 7.29 0.13
CA ILE A 98 -3.52 7.93 1.26
C ILE A 98 -3.87 6.92 2.35
N ILE A 99 -4.55 5.83 2.00
CA ILE A 99 -4.97 4.80 2.97
C ILE A 99 -3.73 4.21 3.63
N LEU A 100 -2.67 3.94 2.86
CA LEU A 100 -1.42 3.45 3.38
C LEU A 100 -0.77 4.44 4.36
N SER A 101 -0.73 5.73 4.04
CA SER A 101 -0.25 6.77 4.97
C SER A 101 -1.05 6.80 6.27
N CYS A 102 -2.37 6.62 6.22
CA CYS A 102 -3.22 6.56 7.41
C CYS A 102 -2.91 5.33 8.28
N LEU A 103 -2.74 4.15 7.66
CA LEU A 103 -2.35 2.92 8.37
C LEU A 103 -0.97 3.03 9.02
N ILE A 104 0.00 3.61 8.30
CA ILE A 104 1.35 3.88 8.84
C ILE A 104 1.26 4.87 10.00
N HIS A 105 0.45 5.92 9.86
CA HIS A 105 0.24 6.93 10.88
C HIS A 105 -0.29 6.32 12.19
N GLU A 106 -1.34 5.51 12.12
CA GLU A 106 -1.88 4.78 13.27
C GLU A 106 -0.81 3.88 13.92
N ARG A 107 -0.07 3.13 13.09
CA ARG A 107 0.95 2.20 13.60
C ARG A 107 2.11 2.92 14.27
N ALA A 108 2.62 3.98 13.66
CA ALA A 108 3.71 4.79 14.22
C ALA A 108 3.29 5.44 15.55
N HIS A 109 2.06 5.97 15.64
CA HIS A 109 1.52 6.44 16.92
C HIS A 109 1.43 5.34 17.98
N SER A 110 1.05 4.12 17.61
CA SER A 110 1.07 2.99 18.56
C SER A 110 2.48 2.71 19.07
N VAL A 111 3.50 2.76 18.21
CA VAL A 111 4.90 2.57 18.61
C VAL A 111 5.32 3.66 19.62
N ILE A 112 4.95 4.92 19.36
CA ILE A 112 5.26 6.04 20.26
C ILE A 112 4.52 5.90 21.59
N ARG A 113 3.24 5.52 21.58
CA ARG A 113 2.45 5.35 22.81
C ARG A 113 3.00 4.25 23.71
N SER A 114 3.60 3.22 23.10
CA SER A 114 4.29 2.14 23.78
C SER A 114 5.78 2.43 24.01
N ALA A 115 6.21 3.69 23.98
CA ALA A 115 7.57 4.10 24.28
C ALA A 115 7.99 3.61 25.68
N GLY A 116 9.07 2.82 25.72
CA GLY A 116 9.52 2.09 26.92
C GLY A 116 9.49 0.57 26.75
N CYS A 117 8.77 0.06 25.74
CA CYS A 117 8.90 -1.32 25.30
C CYS A 117 10.18 -1.53 24.46
N ASN A 118 10.83 -2.68 24.61
CA ASN A 118 11.96 -3.06 23.76
C ASN A 118 11.43 -3.46 22.37
N PHE A 119 11.42 -2.50 21.44
CA PHE A 119 11.10 -2.77 20.05
C PHE A 119 12.22 -3.53 19.35
N SER A 120 11.85 -4.38 18.39
CA SER A 120 12.80 -5.16 17.61
C SER A 120 13.52 -4.30 16.57
N ASN A 121 14.68 -4.77 16.11
CA ASN A 121 15.38 -4.16 14.98
C ASN A 121 14.53 -4.15 13.70
N VAL A 122 13.60 -5.10 13.55
CA VAL A 122 12.66 -5.16 12.42
C VAL A 122 11.73 -3.96 12.43
N THR A 123 11.21 -3.61 13.60
CA THR A 123 10.33 -2.46 13.77
C THR A 123 11.05 -1.16 13.41
N SER A 124 12.28 -0.96 13.91
CA SER A 124 13.10 0.21 13.56
C SER A 124 13.44 0.26 12.07
N ALA A 125 13.83 -0.88 11.47
CA ALA A 125 14.14 -0.96 10.05
C ALA A 125 12.92 -0.65 9.17
N ALA A 126 11.73 -1.13 9.55
CA ALA A 126 10.48 -0.84 8.85
C ALA A 126 10.16 0.66 8.88
N LEU A 127 10.21 1.30 10.06
CA LEU A 127 9.95 2.73 10.20
C LEU A 127 10.95 3.59 9.39
N LEU A 128 12.24 3.21 9.41
CA LEU A 128 13.25 3.90 8.60
C LEU A 128 12.98 3.73 7.10
N CYS A 129 12.68 2.51 6.65
CA CYS A 129 12.37 2.21 5.26
C CYS A 129 11.15 2.99 4.77
N ILE A 130 10.08 3.01 5.56
CA ILE A 130 8.87 3.79 5.25
C ILE A 130 9.21 5.28 5.13
N ALA A 131 9.96 5.83 6.09
CA ALA A 131 10.34 7.24 6.07
C ALA A 131 11.18 7.61 4.83
N LYS A 132 12.16 6.78 4.46
CA LYS A 132 13.03 7.03 3.29
C LYS A 132 12.30 6.88 1.96
N GLU A 133 11.37 5.93 1.87
CA GLU A 133 10.51 5.78 0.70
C GLU A 133 9.48 6.91 0.59
N ALA A 134 8.95 7.40 1.70
CA ALA A 134 8.10 8.60 1.73
C ALA A 134 8.86 9.85 1.24
N ASP A 135 10.13 9.99 1.62
CA ASP A 135 11.02 11.05 1.12
C ASP A 135 11.22 10.95 -0.39
N LEU A 136 11.48 9.74 -0.91
CA LEU A 136 11.64 9.50 -2.34
C LEU A 136 10.38 9.87 -3.12
N MET A 137 9.21 9.43 -2.64
CA MET A 137 7.94 9.78 -3.26
C MET A 137 7.69 11.29 -3.22
N CYS A 138 7.96 11.97 -2.10
CA CYS A 138 7.83 13.42 -2.00
C CYS A 138 8.71 14.14 -3.01
N GLU A 139 9.94 13.66 -3.20
CA GLU A 139 10.90 14.28 -4.11
C GLU A 139 10.51 14.08 -5.58
N LEU A 140 10.05 12.89 -5.95
CA LEU A 140 9.46 12.60 -7.27
C LEU A 140 8.25 13.52 -7.55
N LEU A 141 7.34 13.62 -6.58
CA LEU A 141 6.15 14.46 -6.69
C LEU A 141 6.50 15.95 -6.79
N ARG A 142 7.49 16.43 -6.02
CA ARG A 142 7.96 17.81 -6.08
C ARG A 142 8.50 18.17 -7.45
N ARG A 143 9.07 17.20 -8.16
CA ARG A 143 9.69 17.35 -9.49
C ARG A 143 8.74 17.11 -10.66
N GLY A 144 7.45 16.88 -10.38
CA GLY A 144 6.43 16.77 -11.43
C GLY A 144 6.17 15.35 -11.92
N ALA A 145 6.73 14.32 -11.29
CA ALA A 145 6.47 12.93 -11.67
C ALA A 145 4.98 12.61 -11.65
N SER A 146 4.43 11.96 -12.68
CA SER A 146 3.02 11.60 -12.74
C SER A 146 2.79 10.18 -12.21
N TYR A 147 1.83 10.00 -11.31
CA TYR A 147 1.58 8.68 -10.71
C TYR A 147 1.16 7.61 -11.73
N ASP A 148 0.41 8.00 -12.76
CA ASP A 148 -0.09 7.05 -13.79
C ASP A 148 1.03 6.43 -14.65
N TYR A 149 2.24 6.99 -14.62
CA TYR A 149 3.36 6.56 -15.48
C TYR A 149 4.67 6.34 -14.71
N ASP A 150 4.71 6.62 -13.41
CA ASP A 150 5.94 6.51 -12.62
C ASP A 150 5.97 5.22 -11.80
N TYR A 151 6.69 4.24 -12.34
CA TYR A 151 6.99 2.96 -11.71
C TYR A 151 7.62 3.09 -10.32
N LEU A 152 8.39 4.15 -10.05
CA LEU A 152 9.02 4.35 -8.75
C LEU A 152 7.99 4.71 -7.68
N LEU A 153 6.95 5.47 -8.02
CA LEU A 153 5.88 5.80 -7.07
C LEU A 153 5.06 4.56 -6.68
N ASP A 154 4.78 3.68 -7.64
CA ASP A 154 4.10 2.41 -7.38
C ASP A 154 4.99 1.46 -6.57
N GLN A 155 6.24 1.28 -6.99
CA GLN A 155 7.22 0.47 -6.27
C GLN A 155 7.43 0.94 -4.82
N SER A 156 7.56 2.25 -4.60
CA SER A 156 7.69 2.84 -3.26
C SER A 156 6.45 2.56 -2.40
N SER A 157 5.26 2.61 -2.98
CA SER A 157 4.00 2.28 -2.29
C SER A 157 3.99 0.82 -1.83
N GLU A 158 4.40 -0.11 -2.69
CA GLU A 158 4.49 -1.54 -2.37
C GLU A 158 5.56 -1.83 -1.31
N ILE A 159 6.74 -1.21 -1.43
CA ILE A 159 7.81 -1.32 -0.43
C ILE A 159 7.31 -0.87 0.94
N ARG A 160 6.67 0.30 1.01
CA ARG A 160 6.12 0.84 2.27
C ARG A 160 5.08 -0.11 2.87
N MET A 161 4.19 -0.66 2.05
CA MET A 161 3.17 -1.61 2.51
C MET A 161 3.80 -2.93 3.01
N CYS A 162 4.81 -3.44 2.29
CA CYS A 162 5.54 -4.64 2.69
C CYS A 162 6.34 -4.42 3.98
N ALA A 163 6.99 -3.27 4.12
CA ALA A 163 7.71 -2.87 5.34
C ALA A 163 6.75 -2.76 6.54
N LEU A 164 5.57 -2.15 6.35
CA LEU A 164 4.52 -2.11 7.38
C LEU A 164 4.10 -3.52 7.81
N SER A 165 3.92 -4.43 6.85
CA SER A 165 3.53 -5.83 7.11
C SER A 165 4.62 -6.61 7.87
N LEU A 166 5.88 -6.38 7.53
CA LEU A 166 7.03 -7.03 8.15
C LEU A 166 7.39 -6.45 9.52
N MET A 167 6.83 -5.30 9.93
CA MET A 167 7.21 -4.58 11.14
C MET A 167 7.15 -5.44 12.43
N ASN A 168 6.31 -6.47 12.44
CA ASN A 168 6.14 -7.43 13.55
C ASN A 168 6.70 -8.82 13.26
N CYS A 169 7.56 -8.98 12.24
CA CYS A 169 8.15 -10.27 11.92
C CYS A 169 9.02 -10.77 13.08
N THR A 170 8.54 -11.79 13.78
CA THR A 170 9.22 -12.45 14.90
C THR A 170 9.85 -13.80 14.51
N SER A 171 9.80 -14.15 13.22
CA SER A 171 10.32 -15.43 12.71
C SER A 171 11.86 -15.46 12.67
N CYS A 172 12.41 -16.63 12.32
CA CYS A 172 13.84 -16.77 12.03
C CYS A 172 14.31 -15.88 10.86
N HIS A 173 13.39 -15.26 10.13
CA HIS A 173 13.68 -14.32 9.03
C HIS A 173 13.71 -12.85 9.46
N SER A 174 13.51 -12.54 10.74
CA SER A 174 13.53 -11.16 11.27
C SER A 174 14.79 -10.38 10.86
N VAL A 175 15.98 -10.97 11.01
CA VAL A 175 17.25 -10.33 10.62
C VAL A 175 17.31 -10.05 9.11
N ALA A 176 16.88 -11.02 8.28
CA ALA A 176 16.82 -10.85 6.84
C ALA A 176 15.83 -9.75 6.41
N ALA A 177 14.67 -9.67 7.07
CA ALA A 177 13.69 -8.61 6.87
C ALA A 177 14.27 -7.23 7.22
N SER A 178 14.93 -7.11 8.38
CA SER A 178 15.61 -5.88 8.78
C SER A 178 16.67 -5.44 7.77
N ALA A 179 17.50 -6.37 7.28
CA ALA A 179 18.53 -6.03 6.29
C ALA A 179 17.95 -5.63 4.94
N ALA A 180 16.91 -6.31 4.48
CA ALA A 180 16.22 -5.97 3.24
C ALA A 180 15.65 -4.54 3.29
N MET A 181 14.91 -4.21 4.36
CA MET A 181 14.36 -2.87 4.56
C MET A 181 15.46 -1.80 4.69
N LEU A 182 16.57 -2.11 5.37
CA LEU A 182 17.71 -1.19 5.48
C LEU A 182 18.39 -0.96 4.12
N ALA A 183 18.57 -2.00 3.32
CA ALA A 183 19.12 -1.87 1.96
C ALA A 183 18.25 -0.97 1.09
N VAL A 184 16.94 -1.21 1.08
CA VAL A 184 15.98 -0.38 0.33
C VAL A 184 16.01 1.08 0.80
N SER A 185 16.12 1.30 2.12
CA SER A 185 16.25 2.64 2.71
C SER A 185 17.46 3.40 2.15
N LYS A 186 18.61 2.73 2.05
CA LYS A 186 19.86 3.32 1.53
C LYS A 186 19.76 3.66 0.05
N GLU A 187 19.17 2.78 -0.74
CA GLU A 187 18.96 2.99 -2.17
C GLU A 187 17.97 4.14 -2.42
N ALA A 188 16.88 4.23 -1.65
CA ALA A 188 15.94 5.36 -1.72
C ALA A 188 16.62 6.70 -1.36
N GLU A 189 17.46 6.72 -0.32
CA GLU A 189 18.25 7.90 0.06
C GLU A 189 19.25 8.32 -1.02
N MET A 190 19.92 7.35 -1.65
CA MET A 190 20.85 7.61 -2.76
C MET A 190 20.12 8.25 -3.94
N MET A 191 18.97 7.73 -4.33
CA MET A 191 18.14 8.29 -5.41
C MET A 191 17.68 9.71 -5.09
N CYS A 192 17.22 9.97 -3.86
CA CYS A 192 16.88 11.32 -3.38
C CYS A 192 18.07 12.28 -3.44
N LYS A 193 19.24 11.85 -2.96
CA LYS A 193 20.46 12.66 -2.94
C LYS A 193 20.85 13.04 -4.36
N TRP A 194 20.86 12.07 -5.28
CA TRP A 194 21.17 12.32 -6.68
C TRP A 194 20.20 13.30 -7.32
N MET A 195 18.89 13.14 -7.13
CA MET A 195 17.88 14.08 -7.65
C MET A 195 18.13 15.50 -7.13
N ASN A 196 18.45 15.64 -5.85
CA ASN A 196 18.76 16.93 -5.23
C ASN A 196 20.02 17.57 -5.81
N GLU A 197 21.10 16.82 -5.96
CA GLU A 197 22.38 17.31 -6.47
C GLU A 197 22.32 17.71 -7.95
N ASN A 198 21.60 16.94 -8.77
CA ASN A 198 21.51 17.17 -10.21
C ASN A 198 20.33 18.07 -10.60
N ASN A 199 19.42 18.33 -9.67
CA ASN A 199 18.15 18.99 -9.91
C ASN A 199 17.33 18.36 -11.06
N MET A 200 17.39 17.04 -11.21
CA MET A 200 16.70 16.28 -12.26
C MET A 200 15.63 15.35 -11.66
N LEU A 201 14.58 15.09 -12.45
CA LEU A 201 13.63 14.01 -12.17
C LEU A 201 14.25 12.69 -12.64
N LEU A 202 14.11 11.63 -11.86
CA LEU A 202 14.44 10.28 -12.30
C LEU A 202 13.32 9.79 -13.22
N ASP A 203 13.56 9.80 -14.53
CA ASP A 203 12.66 9.19 -15.50
C ASP A 203 13.11 7.74 -15.78
N PHE A 204 12.15 6.83 -15.75
CA PHE A 204 12.36 5.40 -15.97
C PHE A 204 12.87 5.09 -17.39
N PHE A 205 12.51 5.94 -18.36
CA PHE A 205 12.80 5.77 -19.79
C PHE A 205 14.03 6.54 -20.28
N ASP A 206 14.78 7.17 -19.37
CA ASP A 206 15.99 7.87 -19.74
C ASP A 206 17.15 6.88 -19.92
N ASP A 207 17.54 6.64 -21.18
CA ASP A 207 18.68 5.78 -21.54
C ASP A 207 20.03 6.34 -21.04
N ASP A 208 20.07 7.62 -20.64
CA ASP A 208 21.26 8.30 -20.11
C ASP A 208 21.36 8.25 -18.57
N LEU A 209 20.53 7.43 -17.89
CA LEU A 209 20.56 7.30 -16.43
C LEU A 209 21.93 6.76 -15.96
N PRO A 210 22.58 7.39 -14.96
CA PRO A 210 23.80 6.85 -14.38
C PRO A 210 23.64 5.38 -13.94
N ASN A 211 24.60 4.53 -14.33
CA ASN A 211 24.60 3.09 -14.02
C ASN A 211 24.33 2.77 -12.53
N GLU A 212 24.73 3.66 -11.63
CA GLU A 212 24.51 3.52 -10.18
C GLU A 212 23.04 3.58 -9.79
N LEU A 213 22.24 4.43 -10.46
CA LEU A 213 20.81 4.59 -10.25
C LEU A 213 20.02 3.44 -10.87
N GLU A 214 20.44 2.94 -12.04
CA GLU A 214 19.87 1.72 -12.61
C GLU A 214 20.13 0.52 -11.69
N THR A 215 21.35 0.43 -11.15
CA THR A 215 21.66 -0.57 -10.13
C THR A 215 20.77 -0.39 -8.89
N SER A 216 20.49 0.85 -8.49
CA SER A 216 19.63 1.16 -7.34
C SER A 216 18.20 0.66 -7.56
N ARG A 217 17.65 0.88 -8.75
CA ARG A 217 16.34 0.36 -9.18
C ARG A 217 16.29 -1.16 -9.09
N ILE A 218 17.29 -1.85 -9.64
CA ILE A 218 17.36 -3.31 -9.62
C ILE A 218 17.45 -3.84 -8.19
N ILE A 219 18.26 -3.23 -7.33
CA ILE A 219 18.39 -3.62 -5.92
C ILE A 219 17.06 -3.45 -5.21
N ARG A 220 16.40 -2.29 -5.32
CA ARG A 220 15.09 -2.04 -4.69
C ARG A 220 14.05 -3.04 -5.17
N PHE A 221 13.98 -3.29 -6.47
CA PHE A 221 13.05 -4.25 -7.06
C PHE A 221 13.28 -5.67 -6.53
N ARG A 222 14.50 -6.19 -6.65
CA ARG A 222 14.83 -7.57 -6.22
C ARG A 222 14.70 -7.74 -4.71
N THR A 223 14.99 -6.68 -3.94
CA THR A 223 14.83 -6.69 -2.49
C THR A 223 13.37 -6.68 -2.07
N LEU A 224 12.48 -6.00 -2.80
CA LEU A 224 11.03 -6.08 -2.59
C LEU A 224 10.53 -7.53 -2.73
N TYR A 225 10.92 -8.27 -3.78
CA TYR A 225 10.56 -9.68 -3.92
C TYR A 225 11.09 -10.55 -2.76
N LEU A 226 12.29 -10.25 -2.26
CA LEU A 226 12.83 -10.91 -1.08
C LEU A 226 11.98 -10.62 0.16
N MET A 227 11.56 -9.37 0.36
CA MET A 227 10.67 -8.98 1.47
C MET A 227 9.34 -9.73 1.40
N ILE A 228 8.76 -9.87 0.20
CA ILE A 228 7.55 -10.67 -0.03
C ILE A 228 7.78 -12.15 0.29
N ASP A 229 8.89 -12.75 -0.17
CA ASP A 229 9.23 -14.16 0.11
C ASP A 229 9.35 -14.41 1.62
N ILE A 230 9.97 -13.47 2.34
CA ILE A 230 10.07 -13.51 3.81
C ILE A 230 8.69 -13.42 4.45
N LEU A 231 7.81 -12.54 3.95
CA LEU A 231 6.46 -12.39 4.46
C LEU A 231 5.65 -13.69 4.25
N ARG A 232 5.69 -14.29 3.05
CA ARG A 232 5.05 -15.58 2.72
C ARG A 232 5.47 -16.69 3.68
N LYS A 233 6.78 -16.82 3.92
CA LYS A 233 7.31 -17.86 4.80
C LYS A 233 7.01 -17.60 6.27
N SER A 234 6.93 -16.34 6.68
CA SER A 234 6.59 -15.99 8.06
C SER A 234 5.11 -16.22 8.37
N SER A 235 4.25 -16.23 7.35
CA SER A 235 2.81 -16.52 7.47
C SER A 235 2.45 -18.02 7.35
N ALA A 236 3.39 -18.89 6.97
CA ALA A 236 3.11 -20.32 6.80
C ALA A 236 3.00 -21.06 8.16
N PRO A 237 2.06 -22.01 8.32
CA PRO A 237 2.01 -22.86 9.52
C PRO A 237 3.33 -23.65 9.66
N ALA A 238 3.86 -23.75 10.87
CA ALA A 238 5.17 -24.34 11.19
C ALA A 238 5.36 -25.85 10.86
N GLY A 239 4.49 -26.45 10.03
CA GLY A 239 4.48 -27.88 9.71
C GLY A 239 4.85 -28.25 8.27
N ASN A 240 4.88 -27.33 7.31
CA ASN A 240 5.22 -27.67 5.92
C ASN A 240 6.69 -27.41 5.65
N LYS A 241 7.50 -28.47 5.63
CA LYS A 241 8.81 -28.45 4.96
C LYS A 241 8.56 -28.24 3.46
N ILE A 242 8.45 -26.99 3.04
CA ILE A 242 8.47 -26.65 1.61
C ILE A 242 9.91 -26.86 1.18
N GLU A 243 10.12 -27.80 0.25
CA GLU A 243 11.44 -28.07 -0.33
C GLU A 243 12.01 -26.79 -0.93
N GLU A 244 13.30 -26.57 -0.69
CA GLU A 244 14.02 -25.36 -1.11
C GLU A 244 14.12 -25.33 -2.65
N GLU A 245 13.12 -24.78 -3.32
CA GLU A 245 13.21 -24.62 -4.78
C GLU A 245 14.31 -23.62 -5.16
N GLU A 246 15.21 -24.09 -6.04
CA GLU A 246 16.23 -23.32 -6.72
C GLU A 246 15.57 -22.36 -7.72
N PHE A 247 16.02 -21.10 -7.72
CA PHE A 247 15.63 -20.13 -8.74
C PHE A 247 16.28 -20.53 -10.07
N GLU A 248 15.61 -21.36 -10.86
CA GLU A 248 16.05 -21.68 -12.22
C GLU A 248 15.70 -20.54 -13.19
N ARG A 249 16.65 -20.24 -14.07
CA ARG A 249 16.60 -19.15 -15.06
C ARG A 249 15.49 -19.37 -16.08
N GLY A 250 14.66 -18.36 -16.29
CA GLY A 250 14.14 -18.07 -17.63
C GLY A 250 15.31 -17.60 -18.50
N ASN A 251 15.69 -18.39 -19.49
CA ASN A 251 16.68 -17.99 -20.50
C ASN A 251 15.96 -17.17 -21.57
N ASP A 252 16.30 -15.89 -21.71
CA ASP A 252 15.98 -15.12 -22.91
C ASP A 252 16.91 -15.52 -24.06
N PRO A 253 16.39 -15.93 -25.22
CA PRO A 253 17.16 -15.94 -26.45
C PRO A 253 17.13 -14.54 -27.07
N SER A 254 18.32 -13.95 -27.17
CA SER A 254 18.67 -12.93 -28.15
C SER A 254 18.12 -13.32 -29.53
N GLY A 255 17.36 -12.41 -30.16
CA GLY A 255 16.80 -12.58 -31.50
C GLY A 255 16.63 -11.24 -32.19
N ASP A 256 17.55 -10.94 -33.10
CA ASP A 256 17.57 -9.77 -33.98
C ASP A 256 16.29 -9.60 -34.81
N GLY A 257 15.85 -8.35 -34.91
CA GLY A 257 15.43 -7.65 -36.14
C GLY A 257 14.34 -8.26 -37.04
N ASN A 258 13.19 -7.57 -37.12
CA ASN A 258 12.78 -7.00 -38.41
C ASN A 258 11.72 -5.91 -38.25
N GLY A 259 11.91 -4.82 -39.01
CA GLY A 259 11.20 -3.56 -38.89
C GLY A 259 9.81 -3.49 -39.50
N ILE A 260 9.06 -2.48 -39.06
CA ILE A 260 7.93 -1.90 -39.78
C ILE A 260 8.05 -0.37 -39.64
N ALA A 261 7.79 0.31 -40.76
CA ALA A 261 8.18 1.67 -41.08
C ALA A 261 7.56 2.77 -40.23
N ALA A 262 8.31 3.88 -40.14
CA ALA A 262 7.88 5.18 -39.67
C ALA A 262 6.98 5.89 -40.70
N ASP A 263 5.89 6.46 -40.20
CA ASP A 263 5.20 7.71 -40.58
C ASP A 263 3.87 7.68 -39.78
N GLU A 264 3.41 8.69 -39.04
CA GLU A 264 3.41 10.12 -39.32
C GLU A 264 3.14 10.86 -37.99
N ALA A 265 4.14 11.60 -37.49
CA ALA A 265 4.01 12.42 -36.28
C ALA A 265 3.50 13.82 -36.65
N ALA A 266 2.22 14.09 -36.36
CA ALA A 266 1.67 15.44 -36.46
C ALA A 266 2.15 16.29 -35.27
N LYS A 267 2.98 17.28 -35.59
CA LYS A 267 3.39 18.39 -34.72
C LYS A 267 2.19 19.15 -34.17
N ILE A 268 2.10 19.30 -32.85
CA ILE A 268 1.55 20.51 -32.23
C ILE A 268 2.53 20.98 -31.15
N THR A 269 3.26 22.03 -31.49
CA THR A 269 4.08 22.81 -30.56
C THR A 269 3.14 23.54 -29.60
N TRP A 270 3.14 23.18 -28.31
CA TRP A 270 2.58 24.07 -27.29
C TRP A 270 3.72 24.87 -26.67
N GLY A 271 3.88 26.09 -27.18
CA GLY A 271 4.80 27.06 -26.62
C GLY A 271 4.39 27.47 -25.21
N ASN A 272 5.41 27.82 -24.42
CA ASN A 272 5.35 28.42 -23.08
C ASN A 272 4.13 29.34 -22.87
N ILE A 273 3.28 28.98 -21.91
CA ILE A 273 2.40 29.94 -21.22
C ILE A 273 2.71 29.83 -19.73
N SER A 274 3.87 30.36 -19.36
CA SER A 274 4.10 30.90 -18.02
C SER A 274 4.57 32.31 -18.25
N ASP A 275 3.62 33.22 -18.46
CA ASP A 275 3.63 34.61 -18.03
C ASP A 275 2.34 35.25 -18.53
N VAL A 276 1.69 36.06 -17.68
CA VAL A 276 0.38 36.71 -17.84
C VAL A 276 -0.82 35.87 -17.35
N LEU A 277 -0.96 35.77 -16.02
CA LEU A 277 -2.28 35.67 -15.39
C LEU A 277 -2.52 36.96 -14.59
N ASP A 278 -3.55 37.71 -14.98
CA ASP A 278 -3.95 38.95 -14.31
C ASP A 278 -4.55 38.66 -12.91
N HIS A 279 -4.50 39.66 -12.03
CA HIS A 279 -4.98 39.62 -10.65
C HIS A 279 -6.46 39.21 -10.55
N GLN A 280 -7.24 39.44 -11.60
CA GLN A 280 -8.65 39.07 -11.69
C GLN A 280 -8.88 37.56 -11.88
N ASP A 281 -7.95 36.84 -12.52
CA ASP A 281 -8.07 35.39 -12.72
C ASP A 281 -7.60 34.60 -11.49
N GLN A 282 -6.60 35.11 -10.75
CA GLN A 282 -6.24 34.56 -9.44
C GLN A 282 -7.37 34.70 -8.42
N LYS A 283 -8.16 35.78 -8.50
CA LYS A 283 -9.33 36.01 -7.65
C LYS A 283 -10.47 35.03 -7.99
N LYS A 284 -10.75 34.79 -9.27
CA LYS A 284 -11.74 33.78 -9.70
C LYS A 284 -11.36 32.37 -9.25
N ILE A 285 -10.08 32.02 -9.28
CA ILE A 285 -9.60 30.71 -8.79
C ILE A 285 -9.80 30.60 -7.28
N LYS A 286 -9.51 31.66 -6.50
CA LYS A 286 -9.79 31.67 -5.05
C LYS A 286 -11.28 31.59 -4.73
N ASP A 287 -12.12 32.31 -5.49
CA ASP A 287 -13.57 32.30 -5.30
C ASP A 287 -14.18 30.94 -5.69
N ALA A 288 -13.67 30.30 -6.75
CA ALA A 288 -14.05 28.94 -7.13
C ALA A 288 -13.64 27.90 -6.09
N LYS A 289 -12.43 28.02 -5.50
CA LYS A 289 -11.99 27.18 -4.38
C LYS A 289 -12.87 27.35 -3.14
N LYS A 290 -13.30 28.58 -2.85
CA LYS A 290 -14.20 28.87 -1.72
C LYS A 290 -15.60 28.29 -1.94
N ILE A 291 -16.14 28.42 -3.16
CA ILE A 291 -17.46 27.86 -3.52
C ILE A 291 -17.41 26.31 -3.51
N SER A 292 -16.32 25.71 -3.99
CA SER A 292 -16.07 24.26 -3.91
C SER A 292 -15.98 23.78 -2.46
N GLY A 293 -15.26 24.51 -1.61
CA GLY A 293 -15.14 24.21 -0.18
C GLY A 293 -16.48 24.29 0.55
N ASP A 294 -17.24 25.36 0.33
CA ASP A 294 -18.57 25.56 0.93
C ASP A 294 -19.61 24.54 0.40
N PHE A 295 -19.48 24.10 -0.86
CA PHE A 295 -20.34 23.06 -1.44
C PHE A 295 -20.02 21.68 -0.86
N LEU A 296 -18.73 21.35 -0.72
CA LEU A 296 -18.30 20.11 -0.06
C LEU A 296 -18.75 20.12 1.42
N GLU A 297 -18.48 21.17 2.19
CA GLU A 297 -18.83 21.26 3.63
C GLU A 297 -20.36 21.17 3.87
N LYS A 298 -21.16 21.81 3.01
CA LYS A 298 -22.62 21.59 3.01
C LYS A 298 -22.98 20.19 2.56
N ALA A 299 -22.20 19.58 1.67
CA ALA A 299 -22.47 18.24 1.18
C ALA A 299 -22.29 17.14 2.23
N TRP A 300 -21.19 17.26 2.98
CA TRP A 300 -20.87 16.44 4.15
C TRP A 300 -21.98 16.46 5.20
N GLY A 301 -22.62 17.61 5.43
CA GLY A 301 -23.69 17.75 6.42
C GLY A 301 -24.96 16.95 6.10
N TRP A 302 -25.31 16.76 4.82
CA TRP A 302 -26.46 15.94 4.42
C TRP A 302 -26.09 14.47 4.22
N GLU A 303 -24.91 14.15 3.68
CA GLU A 303 -24.44 12.77 3.52
C GLU A 303 -24.14 12.09 4.86
N SER A 304 -23.51 12.79 5.82
CA SER A 304 -23.24 12.25 7.17
C SER A 304 -24.53 11.97 7.93
N ARG A 305 -25.52 12.88 7.89
CA ARG A 305 -26.85 12.64 8.49
C ARG A 305 -27.61 11.50 7.80
N TYR A 306 -27.52 11.40 6.48
CA TYR A 306 -28.11 10.31 5.73
C TYR A 306 -27.49 8.96 6.12
N LEU A 307 -26.16 8.88 6.24
CA LEU A 307 -25.45 7.68 6.66
C LEU A 307 -25.76 7.31 8.12
N GLU A 308 -25.86 8.29 9.01
CA GLU A 308 -26.25 8.07 10.40
C GLU A 308 -27.71 7.55 10.49
N GLU A 309 -28.63 8.13 9.72
CA GLU A 309 -30.02 7.67 9.66
C GLU A 309 -30.14 6.30 8.98
N TYR A 310 -29.33 6.04 7.94
CA TYR A 310 -29.21 4.74 7.29
C TYR A 310 -28.68 3.68 8.27
N TYR A 311 -27.65 3.99 9.04
CA TYR A 311 -27.13 3.12 10.10
C TYR A 311 -28.21 2.84 11.13
N ASN A 312 -28.82 3.88 11.72
CA ASN A 312 -29.83 3.69 12.76
C ASN A 312 -31.03 2.86 12.29
N ARG A 313 -31.40 2.95 11.00
CA ARG A 313 -32.51 2.17 10.41
C ARG A 313 -32.13 0.76 9.99
N ASN A 314 -30.89 0.53 9.56
CA ASN A 314 -30.48 -0.74 8.95
C ASN A 314 -29.56 -1.57 9.84
N ALA A 315 -28.93 -0.98 10.86
CA ALA A 315 -27.93 -1.64 11.69
C ALA A 315 -28.49 -2.91 12.30
N SER A 316 -29.63 -2.84 13.00
CA SER A 316 -30.24 -4.02 13.64
C SER A 316 -30.59 -5.13 12.63
N LYS A 317 -31.05 -4.78 11.43
CA LYS A 317 -31.41 -5.74 10.38
C LYS A 317 -30.19 -6.35 9.70
N PHE A 318 -29.19 -5.53 9.39
CA PHE A 318 -27.93 -5.98 8.78
C PHE A 318 -27.13 -6.83 9.76
N VAL A 319 -27.06 -6.41 11.01
CA VAL A 319 -26.54 -7.19 12.14
C VAL A 319 -27.28 -8.52 12.26
N ALA A 320 -28.61 -8.53 12.22
CA ALA A 320 -29.39 -9.76 12.28
C ALA A 320 -29.23 -10.64 11.03
N GLU A 321 -28.98 -10.08 9.84
CA GLU A 321 -28.76 -10.81 8.59
C GLU A 321 -27.35 -11.41 8.51
N VAL A 322 -26.35 -10.70 9.04
CA VAL A 322 -24.99 -11.22 9.27
C VAL A 322 -25.03 -12.32 10.34
N ALA A 323 -25.80 -12.13 11.43
CA ALA A 323 -26.02 -13.12 12.49
C ALA A 323 -26.95 -14.30 12.06
N ALA A 324 -27.77 -14.14 11.03
CA ALA A 324 -28.58 -15.24 10.49
C ALA A 324 -27.73 -16.18 9.61
N ASN A 325 -26.70 -15.64 8.95
CA ASN A 325 -25.71 -16.42 8.20
C ASN A 325 -24.59 -16.98 9.11
N LEU A 326 -24.51 -16.51 10.35
CA LEU A 326 -23.62 -16.97 11.41
C LEU A 326 -24.42 -17.00 12.73
N ASN A 327 -25.17 -18.07 12.99
CA ASN A 327 -25.96 -18.42 14.20
C ASN A 327 -26.41 -17.25 15.16
N PRO A 328 -27.71 -17.04 15.49
CA PRO A 328 -28.27 -15.71 15.83
C PRO A 328 -27.98 -15.04 17.20
N ASP A 329 -27.27 -15.65 18.15
CA ASP A 329 -27.34 -15.23 19.57
C ASP A 329 -26.30 -14.19 20.06
N TRP A 330 -25.43 -13.63 19.22
CA TRP A 330 -24.17 -12.98 19.68
C TRP A 330 -24.10 -11.45 19.54
N LEU A 331 -25.06 -10.78 18.90
CA LEU A 331 -24.82 -9.43 18.36
C LEU A 331 -25.43 -8.24 19.12
N LEU A 332 -25.81 -8.40 20.39
CA LEU A 332 -26.38 -7.28 21.16
C LEU A 332 -25.46 -6.58 22.18
N ASP A 333 -24.25 -7.05 22.49
CA ASP A 333 -23.40 -6.32 23.47
C ASP A 333 -21.87 -6.39 23.25
N SER A 334 -21.37 -7.11 22.23
CA SER A 334 -19.94 -7.16 21.89
C SER A 334 -19.74 -7.97 20.60
N ALA A 335 -18.89 -7.53 19.69
CA ALA A 335 -18.57 -8.31 18.49
C ALA A 335 -17.79 -9.60 18.86
N ASP A 336 -18.20 -10.74 18.28
CA ASP A 336 -17.72 -12.09 18.57
C ASP A 336 -16.42 -12.40 17.81
N PRO A 337 -15.38 -12.94 18.47
CA PRO A 337 -14.14 -13.44 17.84
C PRO A 337 -14.34 -14.29 16.57
N ALA A 338 -15.49 -14.95 16.41
CA ALA A 338 -15.86 -15.70 15.21
C ALA A 338 -15.81 -14.88 13.90
N VAL A 339 -16.10 -13.57 13.94
CA VAL A 339 -16.04 -12.71 12.74
C VAL A 339 -14.60 -12.49 12.30
N ALA A 340 -13.69 -12.25 13.24
CA ALA A 340 -12.27 -12.08 12.94
C ALA A 340 -11.70 -13.38 12.32
N LYS A 341 -12.11 -14.54 12.85
CA LYS A 341 -11.75 -15.84 12.27
C LYS A 341 -12.30 -16.01 10.85
N SER A 342 -13.58 -15.74 10.62
CA SER A 342 -14.19 -15.82 9.29
C SER A 342 -13.49 -14.92 8.27
N CYS A 343 -13.09 -13.72 8.70
CA CYS A 343 -12.28 -12.81 7.90
C CYS A 343 -10.93 -13.45 7.53
N ILE A 344 -10.20 -14.02 8.49
CA ILE A 344 -8.92 -14.70 8.25
C ILE A 344 -9.08 -15.86 7.25
N ASP A 345 -10.10 -16.71 7.46
CA ASP A 345 -10.36 -17.88 6.61
C ASP A 345 -10.66 -17.44 5.15
N MET A 346 -11.47 -16.38 4.97
CA MET A 346 -11.78 -15.82 3.66
C MET A 346 -10.56 -15.18 2.98
N GLU A 347 -9.71 -14.49 3.74
CA GLU A 347 -8.44 -13.94 3.24
C GLU A 347 -7.48 -15.04 2.78
N GLU A 348 -7.48 -16.20 3.45
CA GLU A 348 -6.70 -17.38 3.04
C GLU A 348 -7.21 -18.00 1.75
N GLU A 349 -8.52 -18.13 1.60
CA GLU A 349 -9.12 -18.61 0.36
C GLU A 349 -8.81 -17.66 -0.80
N LEU A 350 -8.95 -16.34 -0.59
CA LEU A 350 -8.62 -15.36 -1.63
C LEU A 350 -7.16 -15.43 -2.04
N VAL A 351 -6.21 -15.45 -1.10
CA VAL A 351 -4.79 -15.55 -1.43
C VAL A 351 -4.49 -16.82 -2.22
N SER A 352 -5.07 -17.95 -1.80
CA SER A 352 -4.87 -19.24 -2.46
C SER A 352 -5.41 -19.24 -3.89
N GLU A 353 -6.56 -18.60 -4.13
CA GLU A 353 -7.09 -18.45 -5.48
C GLU A 353 -6.25 -17.46 -6.30
N TRP A 354 -5.93 -16.32 -5.72
CA TRP A 354 -5.11 -15.27 -6.35
C TRP A 354 -3.79 -15.81 -6.89
N GLU A 355 -3.08 -16.65 -6.12
CA GLU A 355 -1.81 -17.25 -6.55
C GLU A 355 -1.93 -18.05 -7.85
N LYS A 356 -3.07 -18.70 -8.12
CA LYS A 356 -3.30 -19.45 -9.37
C LYS A 356 -3.34 -18.54 -10.60
N HIS A 357 -3.75 -17.28 -10.42
CA HIS A 357 -3.86 -16.29 -11.50
C HIS A 357 -2.56 -15.51 -11.70
N VAL A 358 -1.71 -15.43 -10.67
CA VAL A 358 -0.46 -14.64 -10.68
C VAL A 358 0.75 -15.40 -11.21
N VAL A 359 0.83 -16.73 -11.03
CA VAL A 359 1.96 -17.56 -11.48
C VAL A 359 2.20 -17.45 -13.00
N ASN A 360 1.25 -16.94 -13.77
CA ASN A 360 1.34 -16.77 -15.22
C ASN A 360 1.86 -15.40 -15.69
N CYS A 361 2.23 -14.46 -14.81
CA CYS A 361 2.74 -13.13 -15.21
C CYS A 361 3.93 -12.67 -14.33
N PRO A 362 5.17 -13.14 -14.61
CA PRO A 362 6.33 -12.83 -13.78
C PRO A 362 6.87 -11.39 -13.89
N ASP A 363 6.44 -10.62 -14.91
CA ASP A 363 7.07 -9.35 -15.28
C ASP A 363 6.31 -8.08 -14.84
N GLU A 364 5.18 -8.21 -14.17
CA GLU A 364 4.45 -7.06 -13.62
C GLU A 364 4.59 -7.03 -12.09
N ILE A 365 4.91 -5.86 -11.50
CA ILE A 365 4.91 -5.62 -10.04
C ILE A 365 3.50 -5.81 -9.43
N LEU A 366 2.47 -5.61 -10.25
CA LEU A 366 1.08 -5.46 -9.86
C LEU A 366 0.39 -6.69 -9.22
N PRO A 367 0.77 -7.97 -9.43
CA PRO A 367 0.04 -9.08 -8.88
C PRO A 367 0.44 -9.46 -7.44
N VAL A 368 1.41 -8.81 -6.78
CA VAL A 368 1.85 -9.24 -5.43
C VAL A 368 1.11 -8.53 -4.28
N ASN A 369 0.38 -7.47 -4.60
CA ASN A 369 -0.22 -6.55 -3.64
C ASN A 369 -1.27 -7.22 -2.72
N THR A 370 -2.10 -8.11 -3.27
CA THR A 370 -3.16 -8.79 -2.50
C THR A 370 -2.59 -9.64 -1.36
N PHE A 371 -1.43 -10.28 -1.54
CA PHE A 371 -0.79 -11.06 -0.49
C PHE A 371 -0.34 -10.16 0.68
N ILE A 372 0.32 -9.03 0.37
CA ILE A 372 0.78 -8.06 1.37
C ILE A 372 -0.43 -7.50 2.15
N ARG A 373 -1.48 -7.07 1.43
CA ARG A 373 -2.73 -6.58 2.02
C ARG A 373 -3.39 -7.59 2.94
N SER A 374 -3.50 -8.84 2.49
CA SER A 374 -4.09 -9.92 3.30
C SER A 374 -3.28 -10.18 4.56
N SER A 375 -1.94 -10.07 4.49
CA SER A 375 -1.08 -10.19 5.67
C SER A 375 -1.32 -9.06 6.68
N LEU A 376 -1.51 -7.81 6.21
CA LEU A 376 -1.87 -6.68 7.07
C LEU A 376 -3.23 -6.85 7.73
N ILE A 377 -4.22 -7.36 7.00
CA ILE A 377 -5.58 -7.57 7.53
C ILE A 377 -5.59 -8.64 8.63
N LYS A 378 -4.79 -9.69 8.47
CA LYS A 378 -4.73 -10.80 9.43
C LYS A 378 -4.12 -10.40 10.78
N GLU A 379 -3.19 -9.43 10.84
CA GLU A 379 -2.52 -9.07 12.11
C GLU A 379 -3.51 -8.52 13.16
N PRO A 380 -4.36 -7.51 12.86
CA PRO A 380 -5.40 -7.07 13.79
C PRO A 380 -6.45 -8.14 14.07
N ALA A 381 -6.85 -8.94 13.08
CA ALA A 381 -7.82 -10.01 13.27
C ALA A 381 -7.32 -11.07 14.27
N LEU A 382 -6.05 -11.46 14.17
CA LEU A 382 -5.40 -12.40 15.09
C LEU A 382 -5.24 -11.82 16.50
N SER A 383 -4.90 -10.54 16.62
CA SER A 383 -4.79 -9.85 17.92
C SER A 383 -6.11 -9.77 18.67
N ILE A 384 -7.25 -9.85 17.96
CA ILE A 384 -8.59 -9.67 18.50
C ILE A 384 -9.34 -11.00 18.66
N SER A 385 -8.86 -12.08 18.04
CA SER A 385 -9.49 -13.42 18.08
C SER A 385 -9.61 -14.06 19.48
N GLY A 386 -9.22 -13.35 20.56
CA GLY A 386 -9.37 -13.78 21.96
C GLY A 386 -10.18 -12.84 22.86
N ASP A 387 -10.51 -11.61 22.41
CA ASP A 387 -11.16 -10.57 23.23
C ASP A 387 -12.41 -10.00 22.54
N LYS A 388 -13.39 -9.55 23.34
CA LYS A 388 -14.59 -8.85 22.83
C LYS A 388 -14.20 -7.52 22.20
N PHE A 389 -14.63 -7.27 20.97
CA PHE A 389 -14.31 -6.03 20.24
C PHE A 389 -15.54 -5.17 19.96
N SER A 390 -15.28 -3.93 19.55
CA SER A 390 -16.32 -2.95 19.29
C SER A 390 -17.18 -3.34 18.08
N VAL A 391 -18.46 -2.97 18.10
CA VAL A 391 -19.37 -3.19 16.96
C VAL A 391 -18.82 -2.58 15.64
N PRO A 392 -18.25 -1.36 15.62
CA PRO A 392 -17.56 -0.82 14.44
C PRO A 392 -16.46 -1.72 13.89
N SER A 393 -15.61 -2.25 14.77
CA SER A 393 -14.53 -3.18 14.40
C SER A 393 -15.11 -4.50 13.83
N GLY A 394 -16.23 -4.99 14.37
CA GLY A 394 -17.09 -6.06 13.81
C GLY A 394 -17.47 -5.83 12.36
N ILE A 395 -18.05 -4.67 12.10
CA ILE A 395 -18.57 -4.31 10.80
C ILE A 395 -17.44 -4.10 9.78
N ALA A 396 -16.28 -3.59 10.22
CA ALA A 396 -15.09 -3.49 9.37
C ALA A 396 -14.64 -4.88 8.87
N PHE A 397 -14.51 -5.88 9.76
CA PHE A 397 -14.14 -7.24 9.33
C PHE A 397 -15.20 -7.90 8.45
N VAL A 398 -16.49 -7.64 8.67
CA VAL A 398 -17.56 -8.10 7.77
C VAL A 398 -17.42 -7.46 6.38
N CYS A 399 -17.15 -6.16 6.30
CA CYS A 399 -16.91 -5.46 5.05
C CYS A 399 -15.71 -6.07 4.30
N ILE A 400 -14.58 -6.25 5.00
CA ILE A 400 -13.39 -6.90 4.44
C ILE A 400 -13.74 -8.30 3.90
N THR A 401 -14.44 -9.11 4.68
CA THR A 401 -14.84 -10.47 4.29
C THR A 401 -15.71 -10.47 3.03
N LYS A 402 -16.68 -9.55 2.92
CA LYS A 402 -17.58 -9.48 1.75
C LYS A 402 -16.89 -8.96 0.50
N GLU A 403 -15.96 -8.03 0.65
CA GLU A 403 -15.13 -7.55 -0.46
C GLU A 403 -14.12 -8.62 -0.91
N ALA A 404 -13.57 -9.42 0.02
CA ALA A 404 -12.73 -10.57 -0.31
C ALA A 404 -13.51 -11.67 -1.05
N ASP A 405 -14.72 -12.02 -0.59
CA ASP A 405 -15.62 -12.97 -1.26
C ASP A 405 -15.99 -12.48 -2.68
N LEU A 406 -16.24 -11.18 -2.85
CA LEU A 406 -16.47 -10.59 -4.18
C LEU A 406 -15.26 -10.75 -5.11
N MET A 407 -14.05 -10.41 -4.64
CA MET A 407 -12.81 -10.59 -5.41
C MET A 407 -12.59 -12.05 -5.80
N LEU A 408 -12.80 -12.96 -4.84
CA LEU A 408 -12.64 -14.39 -5.04
C LEU A 408 -13.58 -14.91 -6.13
N GLU A 409 -14.86 -14.52 -6.09
CA GLU A 409 -15.82 -14.92 -7.12
C GLU A 409 -15.52 -14.30 -8.49
N LEU A 410 -15.04 -13.06 -8.54
CA LEU A 410 -14.58 -12.46 -9.80
C LEU A 410 -13.48 -13.31 -10.43
N LEU A 411 -12.46 -13.68 -9.64
CA LEU A 411 -11.34 -14.52 -10.11
C LEU A 411 -11.81 -15.91 -10.57
N LYS A 412 -12.70 -16.56 -9.81
CA LYS A 412 -13.29 -17.87 -10.17
C LYS A 412 -14.02 -17.82 -11.51
N HIS A 413 -14.61 -16.68 -11.86
CA HIS A 413 -15.32 -16.47 -13.12
C HIS A 413 -14.43 -15.86 -14.23
N GLY A 414 -13.11 -15.79 -14.03
CA GLY A 414 -12.15 -15.41 -15.06
C GLY A 414 -11.78 -13.93 -15.11
N ALA A 415 -12.11 -13.15 -14.07
CA ALA A 415 -11.57 -11.80 -13.91
C ALA A 415 -10.04 -11.85 -13.80
N LYS A 416 -9.37 -10.86 -14.39
CA LYS A 416 -7.92 -10.69 -14.24
C LYS A 416 -7.62 -9.95 -12.94
N PRO A 417 -6.46 -10.20 -12.30
CA PRO A 417 -5.97 -9.42 -11.15
C PRO A 417 -5.96 -7.89 -11.35
N THR A 418 -5.87 -7.44 -12.61
CA THR A 418 -5.84 -6.04 -13.01
C THR A 418 -7.23 -5.42 -13.19
N ASP A 419 -8.32 -6.18 -13.09
CA ASP A 419 -9.67 -5.66 -13.32
C ASP A 419 -10.07 -4.59 -12.30
N ASP A 420 -10.74 -3.54 -12.77
CA ASP A 420 -11.15 -2.38 -11.96
C ASP A 420 -11.92 -2.78 -10.69
N MET A 421 -12.77 -3.80 -10.79
CA MET A 421 -13.59 -4.27 -9.68
C MET A 421 -12.75 -4.96 -8.60
N ILE A 422 -11.75 -5.73 -9.03
CA ILE A 422 -10.76 -6.35 -8.13
C ILE A 422 -9.94 -5.25 -7.47
N HIS A 423 -9.49 -4.26 -8.24
CA HIS A 423 -8.75 -3.10 -7.73
C HIS A 423 -9.57 -2.33 -6.68
N GLN A 424 -10.83 -2.02 -6.99
CA GLN A 424 -11.72 -1.29 -6.08
C GLN A 424 -11.91 -2.06 -4.78
N SER A 425 -12.30 -3.34 -4.85
CA SER A 425 -12.56 -4.18 -3.67
C SER A 425 -11.32 -4.27 -2.77
N SER A 426 -10.15 -4.35 -3.39
CA SER A 426 -8.85 -4.25 -2.72
C SER A 426 -8.66 -2.94 -1.94
N VAL A 427 -9.03 -1.79 -2.52
CA VAL A 427 -8.95 -0.46 -1.86
C VAL A 427 -9.98 -0.37 -0.73
N VAL A 428 -11.21 -0.87 -0.93
CA VAL A 428 -12.26 -0.90 0.09
C VAL A 428 -11.79 -1.68 1.32
N ARG A 429 -11.20 -2.87 1.13
CA ARG A 429 -10.65 -3.68 2.22
C ARG A 429 -9.60 -2.94 3.05
N MET A 430 -8.66 -2.27 2.38
CA MET A 430 -7.61 -1.51 3.08
C MET A 430 -8.17 -0.27 3.78
N CYS A 431 -9.17 0.38 3.19
CA CYS A 431 -9.84 1.50 3.82
C CYS A 431 -10.64 1.06 5.07
N ALA A 432 -11.37 -0.06 4.95
CA ALA A 432 -12.08 -0.67 6.08
C ALA A 432 -11.10 -1.07 7.20
N LEU A 433 -9.93 -1.61 6.87
CA LEU A 433 -8.86 -1.92 7.82
C LEU A 433 -8.43 -0.66 8.61
N GLY A 434 -8.20 0.45 7.93
CA GLY A 434 -7.82 1.72 8.57
C GLY A 434 -8.92 2.32 9.46
N LEU A 435 -10.17 1.90 9.26
CA LEU A 435 -11.32 2.36 10.05
C LEU A 435 -11.65 1.43 11.23
N VAL A 436 -10.98 0.26 11.36
CA VAL A 436 -11.27 -0.76 12.39
C VAL A 436 -11.25 -0.16 13.80
N ASN A 437 -10.33 0.75 14.09
CA ASN A 437 -10.12 1.33 15.42
C ASN A 437 -10.69 2.75 15.57
N LEU A 438 -11.49 3.22 14.59
CA LEU A 438 -12.02 4.59 14.61
C LEU A 438 -13.02 4.77 15.77
N LYS A 439 -12.78 5.81 16.59
CA LYS A 439 -13.62 6.18 17.73
C LYS A 439 -14.23 7.58 17.52
N GLY A 440 -15.28 7.90 18.28
CA GLY A 440 -15.93 9.22 18.25
C GLY A 440 -17.05 9.35 17.21
N CYS A 441 -17.51 10.57 16.96
CA CYS A 441 -18.71 10.84 16.14
C CYS A 441 -18.59 10.33 14.70
N GLN A 442 -17.39 10.35 14.12
CA GLN A 442 -17.13 9.82 12.77
C GLN A 442 -17.22 8.28 12.69
N SER A 443 -17.12 7.57 13.82
CA SER A 443 -17.20 6.10 13.88
C SER A 443 -18.55 5.58 13.38
N VAL A 444 -19.65 6.28 13.66
CA VAL A 444 -21.00 5.88 13.22
C VAL A 444 -21.13 5.98 11.70
N ALA A 445 -20.70 7.11 11.11
CA ALA A 445 -20.75 7.31 9.66
C ALA A 445 -19.85 6.31 8.92
N ALA A 446 -18.62 6.07 9.41
CA ALA A 446 -17.72 5.05 8.86
C ALA A 446 -18.34 3.65 8.92
N THR A 447 -18.96 3.31 10.06
CA THR A 447 -19.63 2.03 10.24
C THR A 447 -20.80 1.86 9.28
N ALA A 448 -21.60 2.91 9.07
CA ALA A 448 -22.68 2.93 8.10
C ALA A 448 -22.18 2.68 6.67
N ALA A 449 -21.10 3.36 6.29
CA ALA A 449 -20.49 3.24 4.98
C ALA A 449 -19.96 1.82 4.73
N MET A 450 -19.23 1.24 5.69
CA MET A 450 -18.75 -0.14 5.62
C MET A 450 -19.88 -1.17 5.52
N MET A 451 -21.00 -0.92 6.22
CA MET A 451 -22.20 -1.74 6.13
C MET A 451 -22.84 -1.68 4.73
N GLY A 452 -22.96 -0.48 4.16
CA GLY A 452 -23.44 -0.29 2.79
C GLY A 452 -22.55 -1.01 1.78
N MET A 453 -21.24 -0.84 1.86
CA MET A 453 -20.25 -1.53 1.04
C MET A 453 -20.42 -3.06 1.07
N ALA A 454 -20.45 -3.63 2.27
CA ALA A 454 -20.59 -5.07 2.46
C ALA A 454 -21.87 -5.62 1.83
N LYS A 455 -22.98 -4.84 1.89
CA LYS A 455 -24.26 -5.21 1.29
C LYS A 455 -24.19 -5.24 -0.24
N GLU A 456 -23.63 -4.19 -0.84
CA GLU A 456 -23.49 -4.10 -2.29
C GLU A 456 -22.53 -5.17 -2.83
N ALA A 457 -21.40 -5.41 -2.14
CA ALA A 457 -20.45 -6.46 -2.49
C ALA A 457 -21.09 -7.85 -2.42
N LYS A 458 -21.87 -8.13 -1.36
CA LYS A 458 -22.63 -9.37 -1.23
C LYS A 458 -23.65 -9.54 -2.37
N MET A 459 -24.37 -8.48 -2.73
CA MET A 459 -25.36 -8.55 -3.81
C MET A 459 -24.71 -8.91 -5.16
N MET A 460 -23.58 -8.29 -5.49
CA MET A 460 -22.82 -8.60 -6.71
C MET A 460 -22.29 -10.04 -6.68
N CYS A 461 -21.74 -10.46 -5.54
CA CYS A 461 -21.23 -11.82 -5.32
C CYS A 461 -22.35 -12.88 -5.47
N ASP A 462 -23.49 -12.68 -4.81
CA ASP A 462 -24.64 -13.58 -4.88
C ASP A 462 -25.21 -13.67 -6.30
N TRP A 463 -25.17 -12.57 -7.05
CA TRP A 463 -25.58 -12.55 -8.45
C TRP A 463 -24.65 -13.40 -9.31
N MET A 464 -23.33 -13.24 -9.20
CA MET A 464 -22.37 -14.06 -9.94
C MET A 464 -22.52 -15.55 -9.61
N LYS A 465 -22.67 -15.88 -8.31
CA LYS A 465 -22.91 -17.26 -7.85
C LYS A 465 -24.20 -17.85 -8.43
N ARG A 466 -25.26 -17.04 -8.56
CA ARG A 466 -26.56 -17.49 -9.09
C ARG A 466 -26.55 -17.64 -10.61
N GLU A 467 -26.01 -16.67 -11.31
CA GLU A 467 -26.01 -16.63 -12.78
C GLU A 467 -24.86 -17.43 -13.39
N ASN A 468 -23.87 -17.81 -12.57
CA ASN A 468 -22.64 -18.51 -12.96
C ASN A 468 -21.94 -17.80 -14.14
N LYS A 469 -21.83 -16.47 -14.02
CA LYS A 469 -21.30 -15.57 -15.04
C LYS A 469 -20.42 -14.53 -14.40
N LEU A 470 -19.36 -14.16 -15.13
CA LEU A 470 -18.54 -13.01 -14.77
C LEU A 470 -19.39 -11.74 -14.83
N LEU A 471 -19.28 -10.92 -13.78
CA LEU A 471 -19.85 -9.59 -13.76
C LEU A 471 -19.15 -8.71 -14.80
N THR A 472 -19.85 -8.36 -15.87
CA THR A 472 -19.44 -7.27 -16.75
C THR A 472 -20.28 -6.03 -16.42
N PHE A 473 -20.01 -4.90 -17.07
CA PHE A 473 -20.88 -3.72 -16.99
C PHE A 473 -21.20 -3.30 -18.42
N ASN A 474 -22.03 -4.11 -19.07
CA ASN A 474 -22.55 -3.90 -20.40
C ASN A 474 -24.08 -3.65 -20.30
N MET A 475 -24.69 -3.17 -21.38
CA MET A 475 -26.13 -2.86 -21.46
C MET A 475 -27.08 -4.08 -21.22
N SER A 476 -26.55 -5.27 -20.94
CA SER A 476 -27.28 -6.53 -20.75
C SER A 476 -27.44 -6.97 -19.29
N GLU A 477 -26.76 -6.34 -18.33
CA GLU A 477 -26.89 -6.70 -16.91
C GLU A 477 -28.07 -6.02 -16.21
N PRO A 478 -28.54 -6.57 -15.07
CA PRO A 478 -29.57 -5.93 -14.25
C PRO A 478 -29.13 -4.52 -13.84
N PRO A 479 -29.98 -3.49 -14.03
CA PRO A 479 -29.68 -2.10 -13.63
C PRO A 479 -29.24 -1.98 -12.16
N GLU A 480 -29.67 -2.90 -11.30
CA GLU A 480 -29.32 -2.96 -9.89
C GLU A 480 -27.82 -3.16 -9.64
N LEU A 481 -27.10 -3.88 -10.51
CA LEU A 481 -25.66 -4.11 -10.37
C LEU A 481 -24.84 -2.87 -10.74
N GLU A 482 -25.29 -2.11 -11.73
CA GLU A 482 -24.67 -0.83 -12.09
C GLU A 482 -24.87 0.19 -10.97
N VAL A 483 -26.08 0.24 -10.39
CA VAL A 483 -26.36 1.06 -9.20
C VAL A 483 -25.48 0.63 -8.03
N ALA A 484 -25.29 -0.66 -7.79
CA ALA A 484 -24.40 -1.17 -6.75
C ALA A 484 -22.94 -0.71 -6.95
N ARG A 485 -22.42 -0.78 -8.19
CA ARG A 485 -21.09 -0.26 -8.52
C ARG A 485 -20.98 1.23 -8.22
N PHE A 486 -21.99 2.00 -8.61
CA PHE A 486 -22.03 3.44 -8.35
C PHE A 486 -22.06 3.76 -6.85
N ILE A 487 -22.88 3.05 -6.07
CA ILE A 487 -22.96 3.20 -4.61
C ILE A 487 -21.60 2.88 -3.99
N ARG A 488 -20.95 1.79 -4.40
CA ARG A 488 -19.62 1.42 -3.90
C ARG A 488 -18.57 2.49 -4.22
N ASN A 489 -18.58 3.06 -5.43
CA ASN A 489 -17.67 4.17 -5.78
C ASN A 489 -17.85 5.36 -4.83
N ARG A 490 -19.09 5.85 -4.66
CA ARG A 490 -19.36 7.02 -3.82
C ARG A 490 -19.12 6.76 -2.34
N THR A 491 -19.47 5.56 -1.87
CA THR A 491 -19.24 5.17 -0.48
C THR A 491 -17.74 5.07 -0.19
N LEU A 492 -16.92 4.67 -1.18
CA LEU A 492 -15.46 4.60 -1.02
C LEU A 492 -14.87 5.99 -0.79
N ASP A 493 -15.30 6.98 -1.58
CA ASP A 493 -14.86 8.37 -1.44
C ASP A 493 -15.15 8.90 -0.03
N VAL A 494 -16.32 8.58 0.53
CA VAL A 494 -16.70 8.93 1.89
C VAL A 494 -15.80 8.23 2.92
N MET A 495 -15.59 6.93 2.79
CA MET A 495 -14.72 6.18 3.72
C MET A 495 -13.29 6.70 3.72
N ILE A 496 -12.72 7.01 2.54
CA ILE A 496 -11.38 7.56 2.41
C ILE A 496 -11.29 8.93 3.08
N SER A 497 -12.28 9.78 2.89
CA SER A 497 -12.30 11.11 3.47
C SER A 497 -12.39 11.06 4.99
N ILE A 498 -13.26 10.20 5.55
CA ILE A 498 -13.32 9.98 7.01
C ILE A 498 -11.97 9.48 7.54
N LEU A 499 -11.36 8.50 6.86
CA LEU A 499 -10.06 7.95 7.25
C LEU A 499 -8.97 9.03 7.24
N GLN A 500 -8.94 9.86 6.19
CA GLN A 500 -8.02 10.98 6.05
C GLN A 500 -8.19 12.01 7.16
N GLU A 501 -9.42 12.48 7.40
CA GLU A 501 -9.71 13.49 8.41
C GLU A 501 -9.36 13.00 9.82
N SER A 502 -9.57 11.71 10.08
CA SER A 502 -9.21 11.11 11.37
C SER A 502 -7.70 10.98 11.58
N SER A 503 -6.92 10.79 10.50
CA SER A 503 -5.47 10.60 10.57
C SER A 503 -4.70 11.92 10.48
N PHE A 504 -5.17 12.86 9.66
CA PHE A 504 -4.53 14.14 9.37
C PHE A 504 -5.55 15.27 9.53
N PRO A 505 -5.97 15.58 10.78
CA PRO A 505 -6.98 16.61 11.04
C PRO A 505 -6.50 17.98 10.55
N SER A 506 -7.40 18.75 9.94
CA SER A 506 -7.09 20.12 9.54
C SER A 506 -6.93 21.03 10.76
N SER A 507 -6.15 22.10 10.63
CA SER A 507 -5.96 23.10 11.69
C SER A 507 -7.29 23.65 12.26
N LYS A 508 -8.32 23.78 11.40
CA LYS A 508 -9.66 24.24 11.78
C LYS A 508 -10.36 23.26 12.74
N MET A 509 -10.16 21.95 12.59
CA MET A 509 -10.75 20.95 13.48
C MET A 509 -10.00 20.80 14.81
N ILE A 510 -8.70 21.10 14.83
CA ILE A 510 -7.92 21.13 16.08
C ILE A 510 -8.44 22.26 16.97
N ASP A 511 -8.73 23.43 16.39
CA ASP A 511 -9.30 24.57 17.11
C ASP A 511 -10.71 24.27 17.65
N ASP A 512 -11.55 23.56 16.88
CA ASP A 512 -12.90 23.16 17.31
C ASP A 512 -12.88 22.06 18.40
N ALA A 513 -11.91 21.13 18.35
CA ALA A 513 -11.73 20.11 19.39
C ALA A 513 -11.24 20.73 20.71
N MET A 514 -10.35 21.73 20.64
CA MET A 514 -9.88 22.49 21.80
C MET A 514 -10.93 23.47 22.38
N ALA A 515 -11.99 23.76 21.63
CA ALA A 515 -13.10 24.59 22.10
C ALA A 515 -14.16 23.80 22.91
N HIS A 516 -14.04 22.47 22.95
CA HIS A 516 -14.98 21.56 23.62
C HIS A 516 -14.39 20.76 24.80
N ASP A 517 -13.11 20.98 25.13
CA ASP A 517 -12.49 20.64 26.43
C ASP A 517 -12.47 21.87 27.35
#